data_AF-K2BW05-F1
#
_entry.id   AF-K2BW05-F1
#
_cell.length_a   1.000
_cell.length_b   1.000
_cell.length_c   1.000
_cell.angle_alpha   90.00
_cell.angle_beta   90.00
_cell.angle_gamma   90.00
#
_symmetry.space_group_name_H-M   'P 1'
#
loop_
_entity.id
_entity.type
_entity.pdbx_description
1 polymer ?
#
loop_
_entity_poly.entity_id
_entity_poly.type
_entity_poly.pdbx_seq_one_letter_code
_entity_poly.pdbx_strand_id
1 'polypeptide(L)'
;GEVFLGRSMTQRREVSDETNKQIDMEVRKIVDHAYETAKSVLIAHSDQLHIMAEALMKYETIDDKQIKEIMGGKIPSAPEGWDNALSARENTAPKKPIPAEESSSPVSEQTDSV
;
A
#
# COMPACT_ATOMS: atom_id res chain seq x y z
N GLY A 1 -72.26 -5.36 -7.42
CA GLY A 1 -71.56 -5.20 -6.14
C GLY A 1 -70.09 -5.36 -6.42
N GLU A 2 -69.33 -4.28 -6.36
CA GLU A 2 -67.89 -4.28 -6.61
C GLU A 2 -67.13 -4.32 -5.28
N VAL A 3 -66.28 -5.32 -5.13
CA VAL A 3 -65.26 -5.42 -4.08
C VAL A 3 -63.93 -5.63 -4.78
N PHE A 4 -63.14 -4.56 -4.90
CA PHE A 4 -62.02 -4.25 -3.99
C PHE A 4 -61.08 -5.45 -3.76
N LEU A 5 -60.12 -5.65 -4.67
CA LEU A 5 -58.88 -6.40 -4.34
C LEU A 5 -57.68 -5.97 -5.20
N GLY A 6 -57.58 -4.69 -5.55
CA GLY A 6 -56.46 -4.13 -6.32
C GLY A 6 -55.51 -3.23 -5.52
N ARG A 7 -55.81 -2.94 -4.24
CA ARG A 7 -55.02 -2.00 -3.40
C ARG A 7 -53.64 -2.52 -2.98
N SER A 8 -53.16 -3.65 -3.50
CA SER A 8 -51.94 -4.29 -2.97
C SER A 8 -50.65 -4.05 -3.77
N MET A 9 -50.66 -3.39 -4.92
CA MET A 9 -49.45 -3.46 -5.78
C MET A 9 -48.61 -2.19 -5.91
N THR A 10 -49.06 -0.99 -5.53
CA THR A 10 -48.19 0.19 -5.71
C THR A 10 -48.58 1.34 -4.80
N GLN A 11 -48.43 1.19 -3.49
CA GLN A 11 -48.04 2.38 -2.71
C GLN A 11 -46.53 2.52 -2.87
N ARG A 12 -46.11 2.91 -4.09
CA ARG A 12 -44.78 3.49 -4.29
C ARG A 12 -44.76 4.63 -3.27
N ARG A 13 -43.87 4.56 -2.29
CA ARG A 13 -43.79 5.59 -1.25
C ARG A 13 -43.52 6.92 -1.96
N GLU A 14 -44.56 7.68 -2.23
CA GLU A 14 -44.48 9.07 -2.67
C GLU A 14 -44.04 9.86 -1.45
N VAL A 15 -42.75 9.72 -1.13
CA VAL A 15 -42.10 10.55 -0.15
C VAL A 15 -42.10 11.96 -0.75
N SER A 16 -42.63 12.93 0.00
CA SER A 16 -42.74 14.30 -0.48
C SER A 16 -41.35 14.87 -0.82
N ASP A 17 -41.29 15.80 -1.77
CA ASP A 17 -40.03 16.46 -2.18
C ASP A 17 -39.27 17.05 -0.97
N GLU A 18 -40.01 17.59 -0.01
CA GLU A 18 -39.43 18.13 1.23
C GLU A 18 -38.82 17.03 2.11
N THR A 19 -39.49 15.88 2.23
CA THR A 19 -38.96 14.73 2.96
C THR A 19 -37.74 14.12 2.24
N ASN A 20 -37.74 14.05 0.91
CA ASN A 20 -36.58 13.60 0.13
C ASN A 20 -35.37 14.52 0.33
N LYS A 21 -35.60 15.84 0.29
CA LYS A 21 -34.57 16.84 0.57
C LYS A 21 -33.97 16.68 1.97
N GLN A 22 -34.80 16.41 2.98
CA GLN A 22 -34.33 16.17 4.34
C GLN A 22 -33.48 14.90 4.43
N ILE A 23 -33.85 13.83 3.72
CA ILE A 23 -33.05 12.60 3.64
C ILE A 23 -31.68 12.89 3.02
N ASP A 24 -31.63 13.55 1.87
CA ASP A 24 -30.37 13.85 1.18
C ASP A 24 -29.44 14.73 2.04
N MET A 25 -30.01 15.69 2.77
CA MET A 25 -29.27 16.52 3.71
C MET A 25 -28.66 15.68 4.83
N GLU A 26 -29.39 14.73 5.38
CA GLU A 26 -28.90 13.89 6.47
C GLU A 26 -27.84 12.89 5.99
N VAL A 27 -28.03 12.31 4.80
CA VAL A 27 -27.02 11.45 4.17
C VAL A 27 -25.72 12.23 3.97
N ARG A 28 -25.80 13.47 3.47
CA ARG A 28 -24.61 14.31 3.32
C ARG A 28 -23.91 14.56 4.66
N LYS A 29 -24.65 14.92 5.70
CA LYS A 29 -24.06 15.13 7.04
C LYS A 29 -23.34 13.88 7.56
N ILE A 30 -23.91 12.69 7.36
CA ILE A 30 -23.29 11.43 7.78
C ILE A 30 -21.97 11.22 7.04
N VAL A 31 -21.97 11.41 5.72
CA VAL A 31 -20.76 11.26 4.88
C VAL A 31 -19.68 12.26 5.28
N ASP A 32 -20.06 13.54 5.44
CA ASP A 32 -19.13 14.60 5.83
C ASP A 32 -18.53 14.33 7.21
N HIS A 33 -19.35 13.91 8.18
CA HIS A 33 -18.88 13.53 9.51
C HIS A 33 -17.93 12.34 9.48
N ALA A 34 -18.25 11.30 8.71
CA ALA A 34 -17.38 10.13 8.55
C ALA A 34 -16.05 10.49 7.90
N TYR A 35 -16.07 11.36 6.87
CA TYR A 35 -14.88 11.87 6.22
C TYR A 35 -13.98 12.65 7.18
N GLU A 36 -14.55 13.63 7.89
CA GLU A 36 -13.79 14.43 8.86
C GLU A 36 -13.25 13.57 10.00
N THR A 37 -14.01 12.59 10.48
CA THR A 37 -13.53 11.63 11.47
C THR A 37 -12.34 10.85 10.95
N ALA A 38 -12.44 10.24 9.77
CA ALA A 38 -11.35 9.48 9.16
C ALA A 38 -10.10 10.35 8.94
N LYS A 39 -10.29 11.56 8.40
CA LYS A 39 -9.22 12.53 8.19
C LYS A 39 -8.54 12.94 9.49
N SER A 40 -9.32 13.21 10.55
CA SER A 40 -8.78 13.57 11.86
C SER A 40 -7.93 12.45 12.45
N VAL A 41 -8.36 11.19 12.32
CA VAL A 41 -7.60 10.01 12.75
C VAL A 41 -6.31 9.91 11.95
N LEU A 42 -6.35 10.04 10.63
CA LEU A 42 -5.16 9.97 9.78
C LEU A 42 -4.15 11.08 10.11
N ILE A 43 -4.61 12.31 10.35
CA ILE A 43 -3.74 13.43 10.73
C ILE A 43 -3.15 13.24 12.13
N ALA A 44 -3.96 12.79 13.10
CA ALA A 44 -3.47 12.51 14.45
C ALA A 44 -2.39 11.42 14.48
N HIS A 45 -2.43 10.51 13.50
CA HIS A 45 -1.52 9.39 13.34
C HIS A 45 -0.58 9.55 12.12
N SER A 46 -0.24 10.78 11.75
CA SER A 46 0.55 11.10 10.54
C SER A 46 1.91 10.38 10.51
N ASP A 47 2.60 10.26 11.64
CA ASP A 47 3.90 9.59 11.70
C ASP A 47 3.79 8.11 11.32
N GLN A 48 2.76 7.44 11.83
CA GLN A 48 2.48 6.02 11.52
C GLN A 48 2.08 5.87 10.06
N LEU A 49 1.29 6.81 9.52
CA LEU A 49 0.93 6.84 8.10
C LEU A 49 2.16 6.95 7.21
N HIS A 50 3.12 7.81 7.54
CA HIS A 50 4.37 7.94 6.78
C HIS A 50 5.21 6.67 6.83
N ILE A 51 5.34 6.04 8.00
CA ILE A 51 6.04 4.75 8.14
C ILE A 51 5.36 3.66 7.31
N MET A 52 4.02 3.59 7.31
CA MET A 52 3.27 2.64 6.46
C MET A 52 3.55 2.89 4.98
N ALA A 53 3.56 4.15 4.54
CA ALA A 53 3.85 4.50 3.15
C ALA A 53 5.26 4.09 2.75
N GLU A 54 6.27 4.36 3.58
CA GLU A 54 7.66 3.96 3.34
C GLU A 54 7.81 2.43 3.28
N ALA A 55 7.12 1.71 4.16
CA ALA A 55 7.12 0.26 4.18
C ALA A 55 6.50 -0.33 2.91
N LEU A 56 5.36 0.20 2.47
CA LEU A 56 4.71 -0.21 1.21
C LEU A 56 5.57 0.11 0.00
N MET A 57 6.28 1.25 -0.01
CA MET A 57 7.22 1.57 -1.09
C MET A 57 8.39 0.59 -1.17
N LYS A 58 8.83 0.05 -0.03
CA LYS A 58 9.96 -0.88 0.05
C LYS A 58 9.56 -2.33 -0.24
N TYR A 59 8.42 -2.76 0.29
CA TYR A 59 8.02 -4.16 0.36
C TYR A 59 6.77 -4.51 -0.46
N GLU A 60 6.07 -3.50 -1.02
CA GLU A 60 4.82 -3.59 -1.79
C GLU A 60 3.60 -4.08 -0.99
N THR A 61 3.78 -5.05 -0.11
CA THR A 61 2.77 -5.62 0.78
C THR A 61 3.24 -5.57 2.23
N ILE A 62 2.31 -5.34 3.15
CA ILE A 62 2.54 -5.37 4.60
C ILE A 62 1.54 -6.32 5.27
N ASP A 63 2.04 -7.13 6.22
CA ASP A 63 1.26 -8.10 6.96
C ASP A 63 0.82 -7.58 8.34
N ASP A 64 -0.10 -8.27 9.00
CA ASP A 64 -0.63 -7.91 10.33
C ASP A 64 0.47 -7.65 11.38
N LYS A 65 1.53 -8.46 11.37
CA LYS A 65 2.67 -8.27 12.28
C LYS A 65 3.36 -6.92 12.05
N GLN A 66 3.60 -6.56 10.79
CA GLN A 66 4.23 -5.29 10.43
C GLN A 66 3.31 -4.11 10.78
N ILE A 67 2.00 -4.24 10.56
CA ILE A 67 1.02 -3.23 10.97
C ILE A 67 1.09 -3.00 12.48
N LYS A 68 1.13 -4.05 13.30
CA LYS A 68 1.27 -3.94 14.76
C LYS A 68 2.57 -3.25 15.18
N GLU A 69 3.68 -3.53 14.49
CA GLU A 69 4.95 -2.85 14.73
C GLU A 69 4.84 -1.34 14.45
N ILE A 70 4.22 -0.97 13.33
CA ILE A 70 4.02 0.43 12.93
C ILE A 70 3.10 1.17 13.90
N MET A 71 1.98 0.55 14.29
CA MET A 71 1.07 1.12 15.30
C MET A 71 1.75 1.30 16.66
N GLY A 72 2.76 0.49 16.97
CA GLY A 72 3.64 0.63 18.13
C GLY A 72 4.75 1.69 17.98
N GLY A 73 4.79 2.44 16.88
CA GLY A 73 5.79 3.46 16.61
C GLY A 73 7.16 2.91 16.20
N LYS A 74 7.23 1.66 15.73
CA LYS A 74 8.46 1.01 15.27
C LYS A 74 8.52 0.97 13.75
N ILE A 75 9.75 0.92 13.22
CA ILE A 75 9.98 0.63 11.80
C ILE A 75 9.65 -0.86 11.57
N PRO A 76 8.83 -1.19 10.56
CA PRO A 76 8.40 -2.57 10.32
C PRO A 76 9.57 -3.43 9.83
N SER A 77 9.58 -4.67 10.31
CA SER A 77 10.49 -5.70 9.85
C SER A 77 10.22 -6.09 8.39
N ALA A 78 11.18 -6.77 7.74
CA ALA A 78 10.95 -7.30 6.40
C ALA A 78 9.83 -8.37 6.40
N PRO A 79 9.06 -8.50 5.31
CA PRO A 79 8.06 -9.56 5.15
C PRO A 79 8.69 -10.96 5.25
N GLU A 80 7.89 -11.96 5.58
CA GLU A 80 8.35 -13.34 5.61
C GLU A 80 8.84 -13.79 4.22
N GLY A 81 10.02 -14.39 4.15
CA GLY A 81 10.62 -14.84 2.88
C GLY A 81 11.28 -13.75 2.03
N TRP A 82 11.32 -12.50 2.49
CA TRP A 82 11.96 -11.39 1.78
C TRP A 82 13.44 -11.62 1.47
N ASP A 83 14.20 -12.18 2.41
CA ASP A 83 15.63 -12.48 2.23
C ASP A 83 15.86 -13.54 1.13
N ASN A 84 14.95 -14.50 1.01
CA ASN A 84 14.99 -15.52 -0.04
C ASN A 84 14.65 -14.92 -1.42
N ALA A 85 13.67 -14.01 -1.47
CA ALA A 85 13.31 -13.30 -2.70
C ALA A 85 14.45 -12.41 -3.23
N LEU A 86 15.18 -11.71 -2.33
CA LEU A 86 16.37 -10.94 -2.70
C LEU A 86 17.49 -11.84 -3.24
N SER A 87 17.76 -12.95 -2.54
CA SER A 87 18.80 -13.91 -2.92
C SER A 87 18.51 -14.60 -4.25
N ALA A 88 17.24 -14.92 -4.53
CA ALA A 88 16.81 -15.48 -5.83
C ALA A 88 16.95 -14.46 -6.98
N ARG A 89 16.71 -13.17 -6.70
CA ARG A 89 16.86 -12.09 -7.68
C ARG A 89 18.33 -11.78 -7.97
N GLU A 90 19.22 -11.90 -6.99
CA GLU A 90 20.67 -11.71 -7.17
C GLU A 90 21.30 -12.84 -8.02
N ASN A 91 20.80 -14.07 -7.90
CA ASN A 91 21.29 -15.24 -8.64
C ASN A 91 20.79 -15.35 -10.09
N THR A 92 19.83 -14.51 -10.51
CA THR A 92 19.24 -14.53 -11.87
C THR A 92 19.66 -13.34 -12.74
N ALA A 93 20.41 -12.38 -12.20
CA ALA A 93 21.02 -11.34 -13.00
C ALA A 93 22.21 -11.91 -13.80
N PRO A 94 22.31 -11.68 -15.11
CA PRO A 94 23.51 -12.06 -15.85
C PRO A 94 24.68 -11.27 -15.28
N LYS A 95 25.65 -11.96 -14.67
CA LYS A 95 26.96 -11.38 -14.38
C LYS A 95 27.52 -10.86 -15.70
N LYS A 96 27.46 -9.54 -15.91
CA LYS A 96 28.13 -8.90 -17.05
C LYS A 96 29.60 -9.34 -16.95
N PRO A 97 30.15 -10.05 -17.95
CA PRO A 97 31.52 -10.52 -17.86
C PRO A 97 32.41 -9.28 -17.83
N ILE A 98 33.17 -9.13 -16.75
CA ILE A 98 34.36 -8.31 -16.75
C ILE A 98 35.33 -9.08 -17.67
N PRO A 99 35.77 -8.52 -18.82
CA PRO A 99 36.79 -9.17 -19.62
C PRO A 99 38.04 -9.34 -18.76
N ALA A 100 38.40 -10.60 -18.53
CA ALA A 100 39.72 -10.96 -18.04
C ALA A 100 40.70 -10.67 -19.17
N GLU A 101 41.39 -9.53 -19.12
CA GLU A 101 42.61 -9.38 -19.91
C GLU A 101 43.74 -10.14 -19.23
N GLU A 102 43.95 -11.30 -19.84
CA GLU A 102 45.08 -12.20 -19.86
C GLU A 102 46.38 -11.68 -19.25
N SER A 103 46.85 -12.48 -18.31
CA SER A 103 48.26 -12.74 -18.06
C SER A 103 49.08 -12.78 -19.35
N SER A 104 50.07 -11.90 -19.47
CA SER A 104 51.31 -12.24 -20.16
C SER A 104 52.51 -11.78 -19.33
N SER A 105 53.17 -12.74 -18.72
CA SER A 105 54.61 -12.73 -18.49
C SER A 105 55.17 -13.83 -19.40
N PRO A 106 56.37 -13.71 -20.01
CA PRO A 106 57.57 -13.71 -19.18
C PRO A 106 58.85 -13.03 -19.73
N VAL A 107 59.82 -12.87 -18.81
CA VAL A 107 61.28 -13.09 -18.98
C VAL A 107 62.21 -11.94 -19.43
N SER A 108 63.22 -11.72 -18.56
CA SER A 108 64.58 -11.11 -18.71
C SER A 108 64.68 -9.66 -19.21
N GLU A 109 65.60 -8.80 -18.74
CA GLU A 109 67.03 -9.00 -18.51
C GLU A 109 67.61 -7.85 -17.65
N GLN A 110 68.82 -8.06 -17.14
CA GLN A 110 69.60 -7.21 -16.22
C GLN A 110 70.03 -5.83 -16.77
N THR A 111 70.74 -5.10 -15.91
CA THR A 111 71.57 -3.88 -16.10
C THR A 111 70.84 -2.58 -15.76
N ASP A 112 71.38 -1.62 -15.01
CA ASP A 112 72.62 -1.54 -14.25
C ASP A 112 72.45 -0.45 -13.17
N SER A 113 73.42 -0.40 -12.27
CA SER A 113 73.56 0.54 -11.17
C SER A 113 73.63 2.02 -11.58
N VAL A 114 73.23 2.87 -10.62
CA VAL A 114 73.80 4.18 -10.18
C VAL A 114 72.72 5.24 -9.94
#